data_AF-A0A7V0R2U9-F1
#
_entry.id   AF-A0A7V0R2U9-F1
#
_cell.length_a   1.000
_cell.length_b   1.000
_cell.length_c   1.000
_cell.angle_alpha   90.00
_cell.angle_beta   90.00
_cell.angle_gamma   90.00
#
_symmetry.space_group_name_H-M   'P 1'
#
loop_
_entity.id
_entity.type
_entity.pdbx_description
1 polymer ?
#
loop_
_entity_poly.entity_id
_entity_poly.type
_entity_poly.pdbx_seq_one_letter_code
_entity_poly.pdbx_strand_id
1 'polypeptide(L)'
;MKFFVLKIFERVRVWTLHWAHTPHMAVALFLIAFFEASVFPIPPDILMIAILMVGAERWWWYAGITSLGSVLGAMLGYAIGWGFYHMIGARIVEIYHLQQTISFIGTKFGANVFLTVFAAAFTPIPFKVITIAAGLF
;
A
#
# COMPACT_ATOMS: atom_id res chain seq x y z
N MET A 1 7.63 -26.88 17.75
CA MET A 1 7.36 -25.77 16.81
C MET A 1 5.97 -25.14 16.98
N LYS A 2 4.86 -25.90 17.07
CA LYS A 2 3.48 -25.36 17.28
C LYS A 2 3.32 -24.43 18.49
N PHE A 3 3.97 -24.72 19.62
CA PHE A 3 3.85 -23.94 20.86
C PHE A 3 4.47 -22.53 20.80
N PHE A 4 5.54 -22.35 20.02
CA PHE A 4 6.22 -21.05 19.89
C PHE A 4 5.41 -20.09 19.02
N VAL A 5 4.83 -20.61 17.93
CA VAL A 5 3.96 -19.86 17.03
C VAL A 5 2.70 -19.37 17.77
N LEU A 6 2.07 -20.23 18.56
CA LEU A 6 0.90 -19.87 19.37
C LEU A 6 1.22 -18.74 20.36
N LYS A 7 2.39 -18.77 21.01
CA LYS A 7 2.82 -17.74 21.96
C LYS A 7 3.08 -16.37 21.31
N ILE A 8 3.60 -16.38 20.07
CA ILE A 8 3.77 -15.18 19.26
C ILE A 8 2.43 -14.60 18.85
N PHE A 9 1.50 -15.45 18.41
CA PHE A 9 0.14 -15.02 18.08
C PHE A 9 -0.58 -14.43 19.28
N GLU A 10 -0.47 -15.03 20.46
CA GLU A 10 -1.03 -14.47 21.69
C GLU A 10 -0.39 -13.13 22.07
N ARG A 11 0.94 -13.00 21.94
CA ARG A 11 1.64 -11.75 22.27
C ARG A 11 1.25 -10.62 21.33
N VAL A 12 1.16 -10.90 20.03
CA VAL A 12 0.65 -9.96 19.03
C VAL A 12 -0.81 -9.64 19.33
N ARG A 13 -1.64 -10.63 19.66
CA ARG A 13 -3.06 -10.41 20.02
C ARG A 13 -3.20 -9.49 21.23
N VAL A 14 -2.47 -9.74 22.32
CA VAL A 14 -2.50 -8.92 23.55
C VAL A 14 -1.96 -7.52 23.30
N TRP A 15 -0.90 -7.40 22.49
CA TRP A 15 -0.37 -6.11 22.09
C TRP A 15 -1.40 -5.33 21.24
N THR A 16 -2.01 -5.95 20.24
CA THR A 16 -3.03 -5.30 19.42
C THR A 16 -4.29 -4.98 20.22
N LEU A 17 -4.67 -5.82 21.19
CA LEU A 17 -5.73 -5.55 22.17
C LEU A 17 -5.43 -4.29 22.99
N HIS A 18 -4.20 -4.15 23.48
CA HIS A 18 -3.76 -2.97 24.23
C HIS A 18 -3.87 -1.70 23.38
N TRP A 19 -3.44 -1.77 22.11
CA TRP A 19 -3.57 -0.65 21.18
C TRP A 19 -5.04 -0.38 20.79
N ALA A 20 -5.87 -1.41 20.58
CA ALA A 20 -7.26 -1.26 20.17
C ALA A 20 -8.12 -0.44 21.15
N HIS A 21 -7.74 -0.42 22.43
CA HIS A 21 -8.41 0.40 23.45
C HIS A 21 -7.83 1.81 23.60
N THR A 22 -6.74 2.14 22.92
CA THR A 22 -6.15 3.48 22.96
C THR A 22 -6.69 4.39 21.85
N PRO A 23 -6.92 5.69 22.15
CA PRO A 23 -7.39 6.66 21.15
C PRO A 23 -6.41 6.87 19.99
N HIS A 24 -5.14 6.48 20.16
CA HIS A 24 -4.09 6.60 19.14
C HIS A 24 -4.16 5.54 18.04
N MET A 25 -4.97 4.48 18.20
CA MET A 25 -5.02 3.38 17.24
C MET A 25 -5.48 3.82 15.85
N ALA A 26 -6.47 4.70 15.77
CA ALA A 26 -6.94 5.27 14.51
C ALA A 26 -5.80 5.95 13.72
N VAL A 27 -4.97 6.73 14.42
CA VAL A 27 -3.83 7.43 13.80
C VAL A 27 -2.73 6.44 13.39
N ALA A 28 -2.43 5.45 14.23
CA ALA A 28 -1.47 4.41 13.89
C ALA A 28 -1.91 3.61 12.65
N LEU A 29 -3.20 3.24 12.57
CA LEU A 29 -3.78 2.53 11.44
C LEU A 29 -3.67 3.36 10.15
N PHE A 30 -3.99 4.65 10.23
CA PHE A 30 -3.84 5.59 9.11
C PHE A 30 -2.39 5.68 8.64
N LEU A 31 -1.45 5.91 9.55
CA LEU A 31 -0.03 6.06 9.22
C LEU A 31 0.53 4.78 8.61
N ILE A 32 0.20 3.62 9.18
CA ILE A 32 0.67 2.33 8.66
C ILE A 32 0.10 2.08 7.26
N ALA A 33 -1.19 2.32 7.03
CA ALA A 33 -1.79 2.20 5.70
C ALA A 33 -1.18 3.19 4.69
N PHE A 34 -0.91 4.41 5.11
CA PHE A 34 -0.26 5.43 4.29
C PHE A 34 1.17 5.03 3.89
N PHE A 35 1.97 4.59 4.86
CA PHE A 35 3.35 4.16 4.59
C PHE A 35 3.39 2.86 3.80
N GLU A 36 2.45 1.95 4.00
CA GLU A 36 2.37 0.71 3.23
C GLU A 36 2.09 0.97 1.75
N ALA A 37 1.11 1.81 1.46
CA ALA A 37 0.74 2.15 0.09
C ALA A 37 1.82 2.95 -0.65
N SER A 38 2.71 3.64 0.09
CA SER A 38 3.75 4.51 -0.49
C SER A 38 5.14 3.86 -0.57
N VAL A 39 5.73 3.38 0.53
CA VAL A 39 7.19 3.07 0.57
C VAL A 39 7.55 1.80 1.37
N PHE A 40 6.74 1.38 2.34
CA PHE A 40 7.12 0.36 3.33
C PHE A 40 6.32 -0.95 3.18
N PRO A 41 6.88 -2.14 3.49
CA PRO A 41 6.18 -3.42 3.30
C PRO A 41 5.43 -3.95 4.53
N ILE A 42 4.99 -3.09 5.46
CA ILE A 42 4.21 -3.55 6.63
C ILE A 42 2.71 -3.55 6.29
N PRO A 43 2.04 -4.70 6.17
CA PRO A 43 0.63 -4.76 5.80
C PRO A 43 -0.27 -4.22 6.92
N PRO A 44 -1.14 -3.21 6.67
CA PRO A 44 -2.14 -2.76 7.64
C PRO A 44 -3.19 -3.84 7.93
N ASP A 45 -3.33 -4.83 7.06
CA ASP A 45 -4.30 -5.93 7.13
C ASP A 45 -4.16 -6.75 8.42
N ILE A 46 -2.93 -6.98 8.90
CA ILE A 46 -2.69 -7.75 10.13
C ILE A 46 -3.29 -7.04 11.34
N LEU A 47 -3.16 -5.70 11.38
CA LEU A 47 -3.77 -4.88 12.42
C LEU A 47 -5.30 -4.87 12.30
N MET A 48 -5.81 -4.74 11.07
CA MET A 48 -7.25 -4.73 10.83
C MET A 48 -7.91 -6.07 11.20
N ILE A 49 -7.29 -7.20 10.85
CA ILE A 49 -7.72 -8.54 11.27
C ILE A 49 -7.74 -8.66 12.79
N ALA A 50 -6.69 -8.19 13.46
CA ALA A 50 -6.62 -8.25 14.92
C ALA A 50 -7.71 -7.39 15.59
N ILE A 51 -8.03 -6.21 15.06
CA ILE A 51 -9.12 -5.35 15.55
C ILE A 51 -10.49 -6.04 15.36
N LEU A 52 -10.72 -6.64 14.19
CA LEU A 52 -11.96 -7.37 13.89
C LEU A 52 -12.15 -8.58 14.82
N MET A 53 -11.08 -9.33 15.09
CA MET A 53 -11.11 -10.51 15.98
C MET A 53 -11.38 -10.17 17.45
N VAL A 54 -11.21 -8.91 17.85
CA VAL A 54 -11.45 -8.43 19.22
C VAL A 54 -12.91 -8.01 19.45
N GLY A 55 -13.73 -7.95 18.39
CA GLY A 55 -15.12 -7.51 18.50
C GLY A 55 -15.27 -6.00 18.32
N ALA A 56 -14.63 -5.44 17.29
CA ALA A 56 -14.79 -4.04 16.96
C ALA A 56 -16.20 -3.75 16.41
N GLU A 57 -17.10 -3.25 17.26
CA GLU A 57 -18.41 -2.74 16.84
C GLU A 57 -18.31 -1.63 15.76
N ARG A 58 -17.15 -0.95 15.69
CA ARG A 58 -16.86 0.15 14.76
C ARG A 58 -15.91 -0.24 13.63
N TRP A 59 -15.99 -1.47 13.12
CA TRP A 59 -15.13 -1.97 12.04
C TRP A 59 -15.13 -1.06 10.79
N TRP A 60 -16.28 -0.53 10.42
CA TRP A 60 -16.47 0.35 9.25
C TRP A 60 -15.71 1.67 9.39
N TRP A 61 -15.59 2.20 10.61
CA TRP A 61 -14.83 3.41 10.90
C TRP A 61 -13.34 3.19 10.66
N TYR A 62 -12.80 2.08 11.17
CA TYR A 62 -11.41 1.71 10.96
C TYR A 62 -11.11 1.39 9.49
N ALA A 63 -12.02 0.69 8.79
CA ALA A 63 -11.91 0.45 7.37
C ALA A 63 -11.88 1.76 6.55
N GLY A 64 -12.69 2.75 6.92
CA GLY A 64 -12.68 4.09 6.31
C GLY A 64 -11.34 4.81 6.50
N ILE A 65 -10.78 4.78 7.71
CA ILE A 65 -9.48 5.36 8.02
C ILE A 65 -8.36 4.69 7.21
N THR A 66 -8.33 3.36 7.17
CA THR A 66 -7.35 2.59 6.38
C THR A 66 -7.47 2.93 4.89
N SER A 67 -8.69 3.02 4.38
CA SER A 67 -8.94 3.38 2.97
C SER A 67 -8.43 4.78 2.65
N LEU A 68 -8.71 5.76 3.51
CA LEU A 68 -8.20 7.13 3.35
C LEU A 68 -6.66 7.18 3.42
N GLY A 69 -6.06 6.47 4.38
CA GLY A 69 -4.60 6.37 4.50
C GLY A 69 -3.99 5.75 3.24
N SER A 70 -4.58 4.67 2.73
CA SER A 70 -4.12 3.99 1.51
C SER A 70 -4.23 4.88 0.27
N VAL A 71 -5.34 5.61 0.08
CA VAL A 71 -5.51 6.54 -1.04
C VAL A 71 -4.47 7.66 -0.98
N LEU A 72 -4.26 8.27 0.19
CA LEU A 72 -3.25 9.32 0.36
C LEU A 72 -1.82 8.78 0.17
N GLY A 73 -1.54 7.56 0.63
CA GLY A 73 -0.27 6.89 0.40
C GLY A 73 -0.04 6.57 -1.08
N ALA A 74 -1.09 6.17 -1.80
CA ALA A 74 -1.04 5.94 -3.25
C ALA A 74 -0.77 7.25 -4.01
N MET A 75 -1.39 8.37 -3.60
CA MET A 75 -1.08 9.70 -4.15
C MET A 75 0.38 10.09 -3.91
N LEU A 76 0.92 9.80 -2.73
CA LEU A 76 2.34 10.00 -2.46
C LEU A 76 3.22 9.11 -3.35
N GLY A 77 2.87 7.83 -3.52
CA GLY A 77 3.57 6.91 -4.42
C GLY A 77 3.61 7.39 -5.87
N TYR A 78 2.49 7.92 -6.37
CA TYR A 78 2.41 8.58 -7.68
C TYR A 78 3.37 9.78 -7.76
N ALA A 79 3.35 10.66 -6.76
CA ALA A 79 4.24 11.83 -6.73
C ALA A 79 5.73 11.44 -6.68
N ILE A 80 6.07 10.38 -5.94
CA ILE A 80 7.43 9.81 -5.91
C ILE A 80 7.83 9.32 -7.31
N GLY A 81 6.95 8.56 -7.98
CA GLY A 81 7.20 8.07 -9.34
C GLY A 81 7.42 9.20 -10.34
N TRP A 82 6.55 10.22 -10.30
CA TRP A 82 6.64 11.41 -11.14
C TRP A 82 7.93 12.20 -10.92
N GLY A 83 8.28 12.47 -9.66
CA GLY A 83 9.52 13.17 -9.32
C GLY A 83 10.77 12.38 -9.71
N PHE A 84 10.77 11.07 -9.45
CA PHE A 84 11.90 10.20 -9.79
C PHE A 84 12.13 10.12 -11.30
N TYR A 85 11.06 10.06 -12.09
CA TYR A 85 11.15 10.06 -13.55
C TYR A 85 11.82 11.33 -14.09
N HIS A 86 11.41 12.50 -13.59
CA HIS A 86 11.99 13.78 -14.01
C HIS A 86 13.45 13.97 -13.57
N MET A 87 13.83 13.48 -12.38
CA MET A 87 15.18 13.67 -11.87
C MET A 87 16.19 12.70 -12.50
N ILE A 88 15.86 11.41 -12.59
CA ILE A 88 16.82 10.35 -12.95
C ILE A 88 16.23 9.38 -13.97
N GLY A 89 14.93 9.09 -13.91
CA GLY A 89 14.29 8.09 -14.76
C GLY A 89 14.41 8.38 -16.25
N ALA A 90 14.21 9.63 -16.70
CA ALA A 90 14.38 10.02 -18.10
C ALA A 90 15.80 9.72 -18.62
N ARG A 91 16.82 9.98 -17.80
CA ARG A 91 18.22 9.70 -18.13
C ARG A 91 18.52 8.20 -18.18
N ILE A 92 17.92 7.41 -17.28
CA ILE A 92 18.01 5.94 -17.33
C ILE A 92 17.37 5.42 -18.62
N VAL A 93 16.15 5.87 -18.95
CA VAL A 93 15.46 5.47 -20.17
C VAL A 93 16.29 5.78 -21.41
N GLU A 94 16.97 6.93 -21.42
CA GLU A 94 17.86 7.34 -22.51
C GLU A 94 19.10 6.46 -22.63
N ILE A 95 19.79 6.18 -21.52
CA ILE A 95 21.01 5.33 -21.47
C ILE A 95 20.70 3.91 -21.98
N TYR A 96 19.53 3.36 -21.65
CA TYR A 96 19.14 2.02 -22.05
C TYR A 96 18.36 1.97 -23.37
N HIS A 97 18.18 3.09 -24.07
CA HIS A 97 17.41 3.20 -25.32
C HIS A 97 15.96 2.65 -25.22
N LEU A 98 15.31 2.86 -24.07
CA LEU A 98 13.99 2.32 -23.74
C LEU A 98 12.82 3.25 -24.09
N GLN A 99 13.04 4.35 -24.82
CA GLN A 99 12.03 5.37 -25.10
C GLN A 99 10.79 4.77 -25.77
N GLN A 100 10.98 3.91 -26.77
CA GLN A 100 9.89 3.25 -27.48
C GLN A 100 9.09 2.33 -26.55
N THR A 101 9.77 1.54 -25.72
CA THR A 101 9.13 0.65 -24.75
C THR A 101 8.30 1.43 -23.73
N ILE A 102 8.86 2.50 -23.15
CA ILE A 102 8.16 3.37 -22.20
C ILE A 102 6.95 4.03 -22.87
N SER A 103 7.10 4.58 -24.08
CA SER A 103 5.98 5.19 -24.80
C SER A 103 4.85 4.19 -25.09
N PHE A 104 5.19 2.96 -25.49
CA PHE A 104 4.22 1.90 -25.75
C PHE A 104 3.48 1.48 -24.46
N ILE A 105 4.20 1.29 -23.36
CA ILE A 105 3.61 0.98 -22.06
C ILE A 105 2.71 2.13 -21.62
N GLY A 106 3.15 3.38 -21.72
CA GLY A 106 2.35 4.55 -21.38
C GLY A 106 1.04 4.64 -22.17
N THR A 107 1.07 4.31 -23.46
CA THR A 107 -0.13 4.34 -24.31
C THR A 107 -1.11 3.22 -23.93
N LYS A 108 -0.60 2.02 -23.65
CA LYS A 108 -1.40 0.87 -23.19
C LYS A 108 -1.98 1.09 -21.79
N PHE A 109 -1.18 1.66 -20.91
CA PHE A 109 -1.56 1.97 -19.54
C PHE A 109 -2.64 3.06 -19.55
N GLY A 110 -2.42 4.17 -20.26
CA GLY A 110 -3.35 5.29 -20.40
C GLY A 110 -4.72 4.91 -20.98
N ALA A 111 -4.77 3.93 -21.89
CA ALA A 111 -6.03 3.49 -22.49
C ALA A 111 -6.98 2.77 -21.50
N ASN A 112 -6.46 2.12 -20.47
CA ASN A 112 -7.26 1.29 -19.55
C ASN A 112 -6.76 1.35 -18.10
N VAL A 113 -6.26 2.51 -17.64
CA VAL A 113 -5.64 2.68 -16.30
C VAL A 113 -6.47 2.03 -15.20
N PHE A 114 -7.77 2.32 -15.14
CA PHE A 114 -8.67 1.77 -14.12
C PHE A 114 -8.72 0.25 -14.15
N LEU A 115 -8.97 -0.35 -15.32
CA LEU A 115 -9.05 -1.79 -15.49
C LEU A 115 -7.71 -2.48 -15.23
N THR A 116 -6.59 -1.86 -15.62
CA THR A 116 -5.25 -2.38 -15.38
C THR A 116 -4.93 -2.39 -13.88
N VAL A 117 -5.17 -1.29 -13.17
CA VAL A 117 -4.95 -1.20 -11.72
C VAL A 117 -5.88 -2.15 -10.97
N PHE A 118 -7.15 -2.22 -11.37
CA PHE A 118 -8.14 -3.12 -10.77
C PHE A 118 -7.76 -4.59 -10.98
N ALA A 119 -7.41 -5.00 -12.20
CA ALA A 119 -6.98 -6.36 -12.49
C ALA A 119 -5.69 -6.72 -11.75
N ALA A 120 -4.76 -5.77 -11.62
CA ALA A 120 -3.51 -5.99 -10.91
C ALA A 120 -3.71 -6.20 -9.40
N ALA A 121 -4.80 -5.71 -8.81
CA ALA A 121 -5.15 -6.01 -7.41
C ALA A 121 -5.41 -7.51 -7.15
N PHE A 122 -5.74 -8.29 -8.19
CA PHE A 122 -5.92 -9.75 -8.11
C PHE A 122 -4.64 -10.52 -8.41
N THR A 123 -3.56 -9.83 -8.77
CA THR A 123 -2.26 -10.44 -9.06
C THR A 123 -1.35 -10.38 -7.83
N PRO A 124 -0.35 -11.26 -7.71
CA PRO A 124 0.66 -11.17 -6.64
C PRO A 124 1.64 -10.00 -6.84
N ILE A 125 1.30 -9.02 -7.69
CA ILE A 125 2.11 -7.83 -7.94
C ILE A 125 1.93 -6.86 -6.77
N PRO A 126 3.00 -6.38 -6.14
CA PRO A 126 2.89 -5.41 -5.05
C PRO A 126 2.22 -4.12 -5.52
N PHE A 127 1.19 -3.67 -4.80
CA PHE A 127 0.42 -2.45 -5.13
C PHE A 127 1.30 -1.21 -5.36
N LYS A 128 2.33 -1.04 -4.52
CA LYS A 128 3.28 0.08 -4.61
C LYS A 128 4.05 0.17 -5.94
N VAL A 129 4.28 -0.97 -6.60
CA VAL A 129 4.92 -0.98 -7.93
C VAL A 129 4.01 -0.29 -8.94
N ILE A 130 2.70 -0.54 -8.85
CA ILE A 130 1.71 0.02 -9.77
C ILE A 130 1.51 1.51 -9.50
N THR A 131 1.45 1.93 -8.24
CA THR A 131 1.26 3.35 -7.90
C THR A 131 2.48 4.20 -8.28
N ILE A 132 3.70 3.70 -8.07
CA ILE A 132 4.92 4.37 -8.51
C ILE A 132 5.03 4.35 -10.04
N ALA A 133 4.75 3.20 -10.68
CA ALA A 133 4.75 3.08 -12.14
C ALA A 133 3.74 4.03 -12.81
N ALA A 134 2.57 4.23 -12.19
CA ALA A 134 1.58 5.19 -12.68
C ALA A 134 2.12 6.63 -12.72
N GLY A 135 3.06 6.99 -11.85
CA GLY A 135 3.72 8.30 -11.86
C GLY A 135 4.73 8.52 -12.99
N LEU A 136 5.18 7.46 -13.69
CA LEU A 136 6.11 7.59 -14.82
C LEU A 136 5.44 8.11 -16.10
N PHE A 137 4.11 8.00 -16.20
CA PHE A 137 3.34 8.22 -17.42
C PHE A 137 2.37 9.39 -17.30
#